data_AF-A0A970M9E4-F1
#
_entry.id   AF-A0A970M9E4-F1
#
_cell.length_a   1.000
_cell.length_b   1.000
_cell.length_c   1.000
_cell.angle_alpha   90.00
_cell.angle_beta   90.00
_cell.angle_gamma   90.00
#
_symmetry.space_group_name_H-M   'P 1'
#
loop_
_entity.id
_entity.type
_entity.pdbx_description
1 polymer ?
#
loop_
_entity_poly.entity_id
_entity_poly.type
_entity_poly.pdbx_seq_one_letter_code
_entity_poly.pdbx_strand_id
1 'polypeptide(L)'
;MGCGEIPITVIDDTDSTPPASSDTANGDTAAPDTATTPPDTASPDTATTPPDTASPDTATTPADSHTGEDTGETPDTGALRIEAECAFNLDIPACQGIVGMDSKSPIIDGWGFDPSVVTSFPALEDGGMAVGYFSGGSWIGFKQLDLTRYNEMVVAVAAKEPNDGTIGFDVRLDSPSGDRIVNAVVTPNGDWHDYQPAKYPMLDEVHGLRDVYIIAKQQDVGNGNIDWIEFRE
;
A
#
# COMPACT_ATOMS: atom_id res chain seq x y z
N MET A 1 -56.75 32.79 2.77
CA MET A 1 -56.35 33.80 3.77
C MET A 1 -55.88 33.02 4.99
N GLY A 2 -54.63 33.02 5.43
CA GLY A 2 -53.42 33.68 4.96
C GLY A 2 -52.21 32.79 5.27
N CYS A 3 -51.13 33.02 4.53
CA CYS A 3 -49.83 32.40 4.76
C CYS A 3 -49.26 32.89 6.10
N GLY A 4 -48.82 31.97 6.96
CA GLY A 4 -48.01 32.29 8.13
C GLY A 4 -46.54 32.37 7.71
N GLU A 5 -45.95 33.55 7.91
CA GLU A 5 -44.56 33.86 7.62
C GLU A 5 -43.62 33.11 8.58
N ILE A 6 -42.56 32.52 8.02
CA ILE A 6 -41.42 31.97 8.77
C ILE A 6 -40.39 33.10 8.89
N PRO A 7 -39.89 33.44 10.09
CA PRO A 7 -38.81 34.41 10.20
C PRO A 7 -37.51 33.82 9.66
N ILE A 8 -36.96 34.48 8.62
CA ILE A 8 -35.60 34.28 8.13
C ILE A 8 -34.65 34.86 9.17
N THR A 9 -33.89 34.00 9.85
CA THR A 9 -32.73 34.45 10.62
C THR A 9 -31.62 34.78 9.61
N VAL A 10 -31.38 36.08 9.44
CA VAL A 10 -30.18 36.63 8.82
C VAL A 10 -28.99 36.20 9.68
N ILE A 11 -28.13 35.34 9.16
CA ILE A 11 -26.78 35.17 9.71
C ILE A 11 -25.94 36.26 9.07
N ASP A 12 -25.47 37.15 9.94
CA ASP A 12 -24.61 38.29 9.68
C ASP A 12 -23.26 37.79 9.11
N ASP A 13 -22.96 38.19 7.88
CA ASP A 13 -21.64 38.08 7.25
C ASP A 13 -20.75 39.15 7.91
N THR A 14 -20.06 38.77 8.99
CA THR A 14 -18.98 39.59 9.54
C THR A 14 -17.66 38.85 9.44
N ASP A 15 -16.92 39.26 8.40
CA ASP A 15 -15.54 39.68 8.49
C ASP A 15 -14.50 38.64 8.96
N SER A 16 -13.82 38.05 7.98
CA SER A 16 -12.45 37.56 8.16
C SER A 16 -11.68 37.81 6.88
N THR A 17 -11.34 39.07 6.63
CA THR A 17 -10.28 39.42 5.69
C THR A 17 -8.94 38.81 6.15
N PRO A 18 -8.22 38.06 5.30
CA PRO A 18 -6.83 37.72 5.57
C PRO A 18 -5.95 38.99 5.44
N PRO A 19 -4.92 39.19 6.28
CA PRO A 19 -4.07 40.36 6.17
C PRO A 19 -3.30 40.36 4.85
N ALA A 20 -3.39 41.49 4.14
CA ALA A 20 -2.56 41.82 3.00
C ALA A 20 -1.07 41.79 3.40
N SER A 21 -0.28 40.94 2.74
CA SER A 21 1.18 41.08 2.72
C SER A 21 1.53 42.17 1.73
N SER A 22 1.98 43.31 2.22
CA SER A 22 2.51 44.41 1.42
C SER A 22 3.88 44.04 0.84
N ASP A 23 4.02 44.24 -0.46
CA ASP A 23 5.27 44.25 -1.21
C ASP A 23 6.36 45.10 -0.56
N THR A 24 7.60 44.62 -0.66
CA THR A 24 8.71 45.53 -0.95
C THR A 24 9.63 44.85 -1.96
N ALA A 25 9.44 45.22 -3.22
CA ALA A 25 10.43 45.03 -4.27
C ALA A 25 11.63 45.94 -3.99
N ASN A 26 12.84 45.40 -4.14
CA ASN A 26 13.98 46.18 -4.59
C ASN A 26 14.70 45.34 -5.65
N GLY A 27 14.74 45.87 -6.89
CA GLY A 27 15.70 45.46 -7.92
C GLY A 27 17.14 45.70 -7.45
N ASP A 28 18.19 45.26 -8.13
CA ASP A 28 18.34 45.31 -9.57
C ASP A 28 19.54 44.43 -10.02
N THR A 29 19.41 43.88 -11.22
CA THR A 29 20.42 43.51 -12.23
C THR A 29 21.90 43.24 -11.86
N ALA A 30 22.38 42.04 -12.23
CA ALA A 30 23.52 41.86 -13.15
C ALA A 30 23.65 40.40 -13.64
N ALA A 31 23.46 40.20 -14.94
CA ALA A 31 24.10 39.18 -15.79
C ALA A 31 24.66 39.98 -17.01
N PRO A 32 25.60 39.48 -17.85
CA PRO A 32 26.01 38.07 -18.05
C PRO A 32 27.53 37.86 -18.18
N ASP A 33 27.99 36.62 -18.27
CA ASP A 33 29.09 36.20 -19.17
C ASP A 33 29.24 34.67 -19.16
N THR A 34 28.75 34.01 -20.21
CA THR A 34 29.48 33.42 -21.35
C THR A 34 29.92 31.98 -21.16
N ALA A 35 29.42 31.16 -22.09
CA ALA A 35 29.64 29.75 -22.29
C ALA A 35 31.11 29.35 -22.50
N THR A 36 31.45 28.11 -22.13
CA THR A 36 32.27 27.22 -22.99
C THR A 36 32.07 25.75 -22.58
N THR A 37 31.85 24.90 -23.58
CA THR A 37 32.00 23.43 -23.56
C THR A 37 32.23 23.02 -25.02
N PRO A 38 32.79 21.83 -25.35
CA PRO A 38 34.05 21.19 -24.96
C PRO A 38 35.00 21.04 -26.20
N PRO A 39 36.04 20.18 -26.22
CA PRO A 39 35.82 18.78 -26.65
C PRO A 39 36.73 17.70 -26.02
N ASP A 40 36.20 16.47 -26.05
CA ASP A 40 36.78 15.12 -26.23
C ASP A 40 38.25 14.80 -25.87
N THR A 41 38.50 13.59 -25.34
CA THR A 41 39.17 12.49 -26.09
C THR A 41 39.30 11.18 -25.27
N ALA A 42 38.76 10.10 -25.86
CA ALA A 42 39.19 8.68 -25.87
C ALA A 42 39.14 7.77 -24.61
N SER A 43 38.25 6.76 -24.71
CA SER A 43 38.54 5.31 -24.50
C SER A 43 39.25 4.76 -25.78
N PRO A 44 40.00 3.64 -25.82
CA PRO A 44 39.57 2.29 -25.39
C PRO A 44 40.69 1.32 -24.89
N ASP A 45 40.31 0.11 -24.46
CA ASP A 45 40.93 -1.22 -24.77
C ASP A 45 40.44 -2.29 -23.74
N THR A 46 39.52 -3.19 -24.12
CA THR A 46 39.71 -4.59 -24.59
C THR A 46 40.51 -5.48 -23.64
N ALA A 47 39.88 -6.37 -22.86
CA ALA A 47 39.43 -7.74 -23.18
C ALA A 47 40.56 -8.79 -23.25
N THR A 48 40.49 -9.85 -22.43
CA THR A 48 40.82 -11.24 -22.81
C THR A 48 40.33 -12.25 -21.76
N THR A 49 39.36 -13.08 -22.14
CA THR A 49 39.13 -14.44 -21.63
C THR A 49 40.01 -15.41 -22.44
N PRO A 50 40.44 -16.56 -21.89
CA PRO A 50 40.77 -17.73 -22.69
C PRO A 50 39.82 -18.93 -22.46
N PRO A 51 39.58 -19.78 -23.49
CA PRO A 51 38.65 -20.92 -23.47
C PRO A 51 39.33 -22.29 -23.29
N ASP A 52 38.47 -23.29 -23.04
CA ASP A 52 38.51 -24.74 -23.32
C ASP A 52 39.61 -25.63 -22.72
N THR A 53 39.25 -26.78 -22.11
CA THR A 53 38.88 -28.04 -22.83
C THR A 53 38.78 -29.24 -21.85
N ALA A 54 37.85 -30.15 -22.16
CA ALA A 54 37.87 -31.61 -21.94
C ALA A 54 37.24 -32.23 -20.66
N SER A 55 36.06 -32.81 -20.87
CA SER A 55 35.57 -34.06 -20.24
C SER A 55 36.36 -35.28 -20.80
N PRO A 56 36.43 -36.46 -20.13
CA PRO A 56 35.34 -37.44 -20.31
C PRO A 56 35.04 -38.40 -19.13
N ASP A 57 33.78 -38.86 -19.17
CA ASP A 57 33.27 -40.22 -18.98
C ASP A 57 33.11 -40.93 -17.61
N THR A 58 31.82 -41.28 -17.41
CA THR A 58 31.24 -42.57 -16.97
C THR A 58 31.00 -42.88 -15.49
N ALA A 59 29.70 -42.78 -15.15
CA ALA A 59 28.81 -43.88 -14.78
C ALA A 59 28.64 -44.29 -13.29
N THR A 60 27.36 -44.20 -12.89
CA THR A 60 26.55 -45.09 -12.02
C THR A 60 26.46 -44.85 -10.50
N THR A 61 25.22 -44.51 -10.10
CA THR A 61 24.40 -45.03 -8.98
C THR A 61 23.98 -43.98 -7.94
N PRO A 62 22.69 -43.89 -7.52
CA PRO A 62 22.15 -42.75 -6.80
C PRO A 62 22.28 -42.89 -5.29
N ALA A 63 22.55 -41.78 -4.61
CA ALA A 63 22.34 -41.64 -3.18
C ALA A 63 22.07 -40.17 -2.86
N ASP A 64 21.03 -39.99 -2.05
CA ASP A 64 20.58 -38.74 -1.43
C ASP A 64 21.69 -37.95 -0.75
N SER A 65 21.31 -36.71 -0.40
CA SER A 65 22.01 -35.69 0.40
C SER A 65 22.88 -34.74 -0.40
N HIS A 66 22.43 -33.49 -0.52
CA HIS A 66 23.03 -32.35 0.19
C HIS A 66 22.35 -31.04 -0.24
N THR A 67 21.63 -30.41 0.69
CA THR A 67 21.98 -29.09 1.26
C THR A 67 22.07 -27.99 0.21
N GLY A 68 20.92 -27.37 -0.08
CA GLY A 68 20.89 -25.94 -0.39
C GLY A 68 20.85 -25.17 0.93
N GLU A 69 21.72 -24.17 1.06
CA GLU A 69 21.82 -23.27 2.19
C GLU A 69 20.47 -22.63 2.53
N ASP A 70 19.86 -23.09 3.62
CA ASP A 70 18.84 -22.34 4.32
C ASP A 70 19.52 -21.14 4.99
N THR A 71 19.39 -19.97 4.37
CA THR A 71 19.76 -18.70 4.97
C THR A 71 18.51 -18.07 5.56
N GLY A 72 18.11 -18.58 6.73
CA GLY A 72 17.20 -17.91 7.64
C GLY A 72 15.75 -18.39 7.58
N GLU A 73 15.50 -19.65 7.95
CA GLU A 73 14.18 -20.10 8.38
C GLU A 73 13.65 -19.22 9.53
N THR A 74 12.76 -18.29 9.17
CA THR A 74 11.70 -17.87 10.10
C THR A 74 10.93 -19.15 10.43
N PRO A 75 10.66 -19.46 11.71
CA PRO A 75 9.92 -20.67 12.07
C PRO A 75 8.63 -20.71 11.24
N ASP A 76 8.35 -21.85 10.60
CA ASP A 76 7.03 -22.09 10.01
C ASP A 76 6.01 -22.09 11.17
N THR A 77 5.52 -20.90 11.51
CA THR A 77 4.55 -20.66 12.58
C THR A 77 3.17 -21.18 12.19
N GLY A 78 3.03 -21.80 11.01
CA GLY A 78 1.74 -22.15 10.43
C GLY A 78 0.95 -20.93 9.96
N ALA A 79 1.52 -19.71 10.02
CA ALA A 79 0.86 -18.47 9.62
C ALA A 79 1.50 -17.87 8.37
N LEU A 80 0.69 -17.27 7.49
CA LEU A 80 1.15 -16.48 6.35
C LEU A 80 0.98 -15.01 6.68
N ARG A 81 2.08 -14.33 7.03
CA ARG A 81 2.12 -12.90 7.30
C ARG A 81 2.61 -12.13 6.08
N ILE A 82 1.95 -11.02 5.79
CA ILE A 82 2.25 -10.15 4.65
C ILE A 82 2.15 -8.70 5.13
N GLU A 83 3.23 -7.94 4.98
CA GLU A 83 3.25 -6.51 5.28
C GLU A 83 2.47 -5.74 4.18
N ALA A 84 1.71 -4.73 4.57
CA ALA A 84 0.74 -4.09 3.68
C ALA A 84 1.40 -3.32 2.55
N GLU A 85 2.57 -2.72 2.77
CA GLU A 85 3.35 -2.00 1.78
C GLU A 85 3.75 -2.86 0.58
N CYS A 86 3.76 -4.19 0.75
CA CYS A 86 4.06 -5.13 -0.33
C CYS A 86 3.05 -5.08 -1.46
N ALA A 87 1.85 -4.54 -1.22
CA ALA A 87 0.86 -4.25 -2.26
C ALA A 87 1.38 -3.28 -3.34
N PHE A 88 2.40 -2.47 -3.02
CA PHE A 88 3.01 -1.52 -3.96
C PHE A 88 4.13 -2.16 -4.79
N ASN A 89 4.25 -3.50 -4.76
CA ASN A 89 5.22 -4.28 -5.52
C ASN A 89 6.67 -3.79 -5.28
N LEU A 90 6.98 -3.54 -4.00
CA LEU A 90 8.30 -3.12 -3.55
C LEU A 90 9.25 -4.34 -3.54
N ASP A 91 10.45 -4.17 -4.09
CA ASP A 91 11.51 -5.18 -4.03
C ASP A 91 12.33 -5.00 -2.74
N ILE A 92 11.72 -5.35 -1.61
CA ILE A 92 12.32 -5.26 -0.28
C ILE A 92 12.25 -6.61 0.45
N PRO A 93 13.23 -6.95 1.31
CA PRO A 93 13.25 -8.23 2.02
C PRO A 93 11.99 -8.51 2.85
N ALA A 94 11.37 -7.46 3.41
CA ALA A 94 10.14 -7.57 4.20
C ALA A 94 8.97 -8.20 3.41
N CYS A 95 8.96 -8.03 2.07
CA CYS A 95 7.90 -8.56 1.23
C CYS A 95 8.06 -10.01 0.84
N GLN A 96 9.20 -10.64 1.13
CA GLN A 96 9.38 -12.09 0.96
C GLN A 96 8.99 -12.61 -0.44
N GLY A 97 9.17 -11.78 -1.48
CA GLY A 97 8.81 -12.11 -2.86
C GLY A 97 7.32 -12.04 -3.20
N ILE A 98 6.46 -11.57 -2.29
CA ILE A 98 5.05 -11.32 -2.57
C ILE A 98 4.90 -10.25 -3.65
N VAL A 99 4.12 -10.59 -4.69
CA VAL A 99 3.80 -9.67 -5.77
C VAL A 99 2.51 -8.93 -5.41
N GLY A 100 2.65 -7.63 -5.16
CA GLY A 100 1.55 -6.74 -4.85
C GLY A 100 0.81 -6.18 -6.06
N MET A 101 -0.35 -5.62 -5.77
CA MET A 101 -1.14 -4.78 -6.66
C MET A 101 -2.01 -3.83 -5.85
N ASP A 102 -2.39 -2.71 -6.44
CA ASP A 102 -3.30 -1.76 -5.84
C ASP A 102 -4.19 -1.08 -6.88
N SER A 103 -5.27 -0.48 -6.41
CA SER A 103 -6.30 0.09 -7.27
C SER A 103 -5.87 1.34 -8.06
N LYS A 104 -4.81 2.04 -7.61
CA LYS A 104 -4.45 3.38 -8.10
C LYS A 104 -5.68 4.30 -8.25
N SER A 105 -6.61 4.23 -7.29
CA SER A 105 -7.85 4.99 -7.32
C SER A 105 -7.54 6.49 -7.37
N PRO A 106 -8.26 7.28 -8.18
CA PRO A 106 -8.02 8.71 -8.26
C PRO A 106 -8.22 9.36 -6.90
N ILE A 107 -7.47 10.43 -6.64
CA ILE A 107 -7.69 11.25 -5.46
C ILE A 107 -9.08 11.89 -5.58
N ILE A 108 -9.93 11.56 -4.62
CA ILE A 108 -11.23 12.22 -4.47
C ILE A 108 -10.96 13.47 -3.62
N ASP A 109 -11.13 14.65 -4.23
CA ASP A 109 -10.97 15.93 -3.53
C ASP A 109 -11.80 15.91 -2.24
N GLY A 110 -11.17 16.18 -1.10
CA GLY A 110 -11.84 16.11 0.21
C GLY A 110 -10.89 15.88 1.39
N TRP A 111 -9.68 15.39 1.11
CA TRP A 111 -8.69 15.06 2.13
C TRP A 111 -7.47 15.99 2.15
N GLY A 112 -7.48 17.04 1.31
CA GLY A 112 -6.50 18.14 1.37
C GLY A 112 -5.08 17.80 0.91
N PHE A 113 -4.89 16.74 0.11
CA PHE A 113 -3.57 16.33 -0.38
C PHE A 113 -3.06 17.20 -1.53
N ASP A 114 -1.74 17.39 -1.56
CA ASP A 114 -1.04 17.90 -2.73
C ASP A 114 -0.97 16.79 -3.79
N PRO A 115 -1.68 16.94 -4.93
CA PRO A 115 -1.71 15.92 -5.98
C PRO A 115 -0.35 15.76 -6.70
N SER A 116 0.62 16.62 -6.44
CA SER A 116 2.00 16.45 -6.91
C SER A 116 2.82 15.48 -6.05
N VAL A 117 2.36 15.19 -4.83
CA VAL A 117 3.04 14.30 -3.87
C VAL A 117 2.33 12.95 -3.79
N VAL A 118 1.01 12.97 -3.55
CA VAL A 118 0.18 11.78 -3.60
C VAL A 118 -0.57 11.82 -4.92
N THR A 119 -0.56 10.73 -5.68
CA THR A 119 -1.15 10.70 -7.04
C THR A 119 -2.32 9.72 -7.15
N SER A 120 -2.50 8.83 -6.18
CA SER A 120 -3.58 7.85 -6.13
C SER A 120 -3.73 7.26 -4.72
N PHE A 121 -4.89 6.64 -4.47
CA PHE A 121 -5.20 5.90 -3.26
C PHE A 121 -5.45 4.41 -3.52
N PRO A 122 -5.20 3.51 -2.55
CA PRO A 122 -4.56 3.80 -1.26
C PRO A 122 -3.08 4.18 -1.44
N ALA A 123 -2.44 4.72 -0.40
CA ALA A 123 -1.03 5.15 -0.47
C ALA A 123 -0.23 4.71 0.76
N LEU A 124 1.09 4.67 0.60
CA LEU A 124 2.03 4.37 1.69
C LEU A 124 1.97 5.45 2.77
N GLU A 125 2.01 5.00 4.03
CA GLU A 125 1.97 5.79 5.26
C GLU A 125 3.08 5.36 6.21
N ASP A 126 3.27 6.09 7.31
CA ASP A 126 4.26 5.79 8.37
C ASP A 126 5.67 5.50 7.84
N GLY A 127 6.14 6.33 6.91
CA GLY A 127 7.46 6.16 6.31
C GLY A 127 7.58 4.95 5.38
N GLY A 128 6.46 4.42 4.90
CA GLY A 128 6.39 3.28 3.99
C GLY A 128 6.17 1.93 4.66
N MET A 129 5.82 1.92 5.95
CA MET A 129 5.58 0.70 6.73
C MET A 129 4.11 0.34 6.85
N ALA A 130 3.21 1.22 6.42
CA ALA A 130 1.78 0.97 6.45
C ALA A 130 1.12 1.50 5.19
N VAL A 131 -0.16 1.18 5.03
CA VAL A 131 -0.99 1.65 3.92
C VAL A 131 -2.21 2.35 4.49
N GLY A 132 -2.47 3.55 4.01
CA GLY A 132 -3.61 4.37 4.43
C GLY A 132 -4.44 4.89 3.26
N TYR A 133 -5.32 5.84 3.60
CA TYR A 133 -6.22 6.52 2.65
C TYR A 133 -7.16 5.60 1.88
N PHE A 134 -7.59 4.53 2.53
CA PHE A 134 -8.62 3.65 2.02
C PHE A 134 -9.98 4.37 1.98
N SER A 135 -10.35 4.85 0.81
CA SER A 135 -11.69 5.34 0.46
C SER A 135 -12.47 4.29 -0.32
N GLY A 136 -13.80 4.27 -0.23
CA GLY A 136 -14.66 3.18 -0.69
C GLY A 136 -14.37 2.71 -2.11
N GLY A 137 -14.13 1.40 -2.25
CA GLY A 137 -13.76 0.76 -3.51
C GLY A 137 -12.27 0.79 -3.84
N SER A 138 -11.46 1.62 -3.18
CA SER A 138 -10.00 1.50 -3.27
C SER A 138 -9.53 0.21 -2.59
N TRP A 139 -8.45 -0.36 -3.09
CA TRP A 139 -7.98 -1.67 -2.64
C TRP A 139 -6.47 -1.83 -2.77
N ILE A 140 -5.95 -2.72 -1.93
CA ILE A 140 -4.66 -3.38 -2.09
C ILE A 140 -4.89 -4.87 -2.35
N GLY A 141 -3.90 -5.54 -2.94
CA GLY A 141 -3.98 -6.97 -3.19
C GLY A 141 -2.63 -7.63 -3.36
N PHE A 142 -2.65 -8.96 -3.29
CA PHE A 142 -1.48 -9.82 -3.27
C PHE A 142 -1.74 -11.04 -4.14
N LYS A 143 -0.78 -11.40 -4.99
CA LYS A 143 -0.96 -12.48 -5.96
C LYS A 143 -0.47 -13.82 -5.44
N GLN A 144 -1.11 -14.89 -5.90
CA GLN A 144 -0.66 -16.27 -5.74
C GLN A 144 -0.39 -16.66 -4.27
N LEU A 145 -1.28 -16.28 -3.36
CA LEU A 145 -1.23 -16.74 -1.98
C LEU A 145 -1.83 -18.14 -1.87
N ASP A 146 -1.10 -19.11 -1.31
CA ASP A 146 -1.67 -20.42 -1.00
C ASP A 146 -2.51 -20.31 0.27
N LEU A 147 -3.84 -20.43 0.14
CA LEU A 147 -4.78 -20.27 1.24
C LEU A 147 -5.29 -21.58 1.83
N THR A 148 -4.78 -22.73 1.37
CA THR A 148 -5.34 -24.08 1.61
C THR A 148 -5.61 -24.45 3.06
N ARG A 149 -4.86 -23.89 4.01
CA ARG A 149 -4.91 -24.29 5.43
C ARG A 149 -5.55 -23.26 6.36
N TYR A 150 -5.88 -22.07 5.86
CA TYR A 150 -6.26 -20.96 6.72
C TYR A 150 -7.78 -20.84 6.89
N ASN A 151 -8.20 -20.40 8.07
CA ASN A 151 -9.60 -20.13 8.40
C ASN A 151 -9.81 -18.84 9.21
N GLU A 152 -8.73 -18.16 9.63
CA GLU A 152 -8.77 -16.85 10.30
C GLU A 152 -7.82 -15.88 9.58
N MET A 153 -8.25 -14.63 9.46
CA MET A 153 -7.39 -13.52 9.08
C MET A 153 -7.23 -12.58 10.28
N VAL A 154 -5.99 -12.19 10.55
CA VAL A 154 -5.64 -11.14 11.50
C VAL A 154 -5.10 -9.95 10.73
N VAL A 155 -5.53 -8.75 11.09
CA VAL A 155 -5.08 -7.50 10.47
C VAL A 155 -4.63 -6.55 11.56
N ALA A 156 -3.41 -6.04 11.47
CA ALA A 156 -3.02 -4.88 12.28
C ALA A 156 -3.57 -3.62 11.64
N VAL A 157 -4.56 -3.03 12.31
CA VAL A 157 -5.33 -1.92 11.79
C VAL A 157 -5.37 -0.77 12.80
N ALA A 158 -5.31 0.46 12.29
CA ALA A 158 -5.49 1.68 13.05
C ALA A 158 -6.64 2.50 12.45
N ALA A 159 -7.47 3.11 13.29
CA ALA A 159 -8.52 3.99 12.82
C ALA A 159 -8.84 5.04 13.88
N LYS A 160 -8.83 6.31 13.47
CA LYS A 160 -9.04 7.42 14.39
C LYS A 160 -10.51 7.76 14.61
N GLU A 161 -11.23 7.99 13.52
CA GLU A 161 -12.53 8.66 13.61
C GLU A 161 -13.62 7.70 14.09
N PRO A 162 -14.46 8.09 15.07
CA PRO A 162 -15.60 7.30 15.50
C PRO A 162 -16.52 6.96 14.32
N ASN A 163 -17.08 5.76 14.31
CA ASN A 163 -18.07 5.33 13.32
C ASN A 163 -19.12 4.40 13.94
N ASP A 164 -20.18 4.12 13.17
CA ASP A 164 -21.33 3.30 13.54
C ASP A 164 -21.14 1.79 13.28
N GLY A 165 -19.89 1.32 13.15
CA GLY A 165 -19.55 -0.07 12.86
C GLY A 165 -19.62 -0.42 11.37
N THR A 166 -19.59 0.58 10.49
CA THR A 166 -19.80 0.39 9.05
C THR A 166 -18.52 0.46 8.22
N ILE A 167 -17.44 1.03 8.76
CA ILE A 167 -16.14 1.12 8.09
C ILE A 167 -15.37 -0.21 8.15
N GLY A 168 -14.42 -0.38 7.24
CA GLY A 168 -13.49 -1.50 7.23
C GLY A 168 -13.31 -2.05 5.82
N PHE A 169 -13.13 -3.37 5.73
CA PHE A 169 -12.68 -4.01 4.50
C PHE A 169 -13.48 -5.26 4.14
N ASP A 170 -13.80 -5.41 2.86
CA ASP A 170 -14.15 -6.70 2.28
C ASP A 170 -12.86 -7.35 1.75
N VAL A 171 -12.60 -8.60 2.12
CA VAL A 171 -11.50 -9.38 1.52
C VAL A 171 -12.06 -10.33 0.48
N ARG A 172 -11.53 -10.28 -0.74
CA ARG A 172 -12.06 -10.97 -1.93
C ARG A 172 -10.99 -11.73 -2.67
N LEU A 173 -11.43 -12.72 -3.45
CA LEU A 173 -10.56 -13.59 -4.23
C LEU A 173 -10.58 -13.29 -5.73
N ASP A 174 -9.41 -13.43 -6.35
CA ASP A 174 -9.11 -13.39 -7.79
C ASP A 174 -9.43 -12.08 -8.54
N SER A 175 -10.36 -11.28 -8.04
CA SER A 175 -10.64 -9.92 -8.52
C SER A 175 -11.21 -9.02 -7.42
N PRO A 176 -11.17 -7.70 -7.57
CA PRO A 176 -11.81 -6.76 -6.64
C PRO A 176 -13.34 -6.92 -6.54
N SER A 177 -13.97 -7.59 -7.51
CA SER A 177 -15.40 -7.91 -7.50
C SER A 177 -15.70 -9.38 -7.21
N GLY A 178 -14.67 -10.17 -6.87
CA GLY A 178 -14.79 -11.61 -6.67
C GLY A 178 -15.52 -11.98 -5.37
N ASP A 179 -15.49 -13.28 -5.07
CA ASP A 179 -16.14 -13.82 -3.88
C ASP A 179 -15.49 -13.26 -2.62
N ARG A 180 -16.34 -12.79 -1.70
CA ARG A 180 -15.90 -12.25 -0.42
C ARG A 180 -15.69 -13.37 0.57
N ILE A 181 -14.48 -13.44 1.11
CA ILE A 181 -14.05 -14.44 2.09
C ILE A 181 -13.86 -13.88 3.50
N VAL A 182 -13.77 -12.57 3.67
CA VAL A 182 -13.78 -11.93 4.98
C VAL A 182 -14.58 -10.63 4.94
N ASN A 183 -15.35 -10.35 5.98
CA ASN A 183 -15.98 -9.06 6.24
C ASN A 183 -15.35 -8.44 7.50
N ALA A 184 -14.34 -7.59 7.29
CA ALA A 184 -13.64 -6.91 8.36
C ALA A 184 -14.37 -5.61 8.72
N VAL A 185 -14.87 -5.52 9.95
CA VAL A 185 -15.41 -4.29 10.53
C VAL A 185 -14.38 -3.72 11.49
N VAL A 186 -13.93 -2.51 11.21
CA VAL A 186 -12.85 -1.87 11.98
C VAL A 186 -13.43 -1.06 13.13
N THR A 187 -12.95 -1.34 14.34
CA THR A 187 -13.27 -0.54 15.53
C THR A 187 -12.21 0.54 15.71
N PRO A 188 -12.57 1.83 15.72
CA PRO A 188 -11.62 2.91 15.93
C PRO A 188 -10.99 2.86 17.33
N ASN A 189 -9.70 3.14 17.38
CA ASN A 189 -8.93 3.30 18.61
C ASN A 189 -8.49 4.75 18.84
N GLY A 190 -8.82 5.67 17.93
CA GLY A 190 -8.59 7.10 18.12
C GLY A 190 -7.25 7.61 17.61
N ASP A 191 -6.46 6.77 16.94
CA ASP A 191 -5.21 7.15 16.29
C ASP A 191 -5.09 6.47 14.91
N TRP A 192 -4.49 7.17 13.95
CA TRP A 192 -4.22 6.62 12.61
C TRP A 192 -2.96 5.75 12.57
N HIS A 193 -2.15 5.75 13.63
CA HIS A 193 -0.86 5.05 13.69
C HIS A 193 -0.71 4.14 14.93
N ASP A 194 -1.78 3.95 15.71
CA ASP A 194 -1.82 2.91 16.76
C ASP A 194 -2.37 1.62 16.16
N TYR A 195 -1.51 0.74 15.64
CA TYR A 195 -1.97 -0.48 14.98
C TYR A 195 -2.28 -1.58 16.00
N GLN A 196 -3.52 -2.05 15.99
CA GLN A 196 -3.98 -3.11 16.88
C GLN A 196 -4.43 -4.33 16.08
N PRO A 197 -4.08 -5.56 16.49
CA PRO A 197 -4.49 -6.76 15.78
C PRO A 197 -5.99 -7.01 15.98
N ALA A 198 -6.73 -7.04 14.87
CA ALA A 198 -8.13 -7.42 14.81
C ALA A 198 -8.28 -8.76 14.07
N LYS A 199 -9.13 -9.64 14.59
CA LYS A 199 -9.33 -11.00 14.09
C LYS A 199 -10.66 -11.13 13.36
N TYR A 200 -10.65 -11.85 12.26
CA TYR A 200 -11.83 -12.08 11.43
C TYR A 200 -11.84 -13.53 10.93
N PRO A 201 -12.94 -14.26 11.12
CA PRO A 201 -13.07 -15.59 10.54
C PRO A 201 -13.22 -15.49 9.02
N MET A 202 -12.71 -16.51 8.31
CA MET A 202 -13.05 -16.71 6.91
C MET A 202 -14.53 -17.14 6.80
N LEU A 203 -15.21 -16.63 5.79
CA LEU A 203 -16.62 -16.89 5.52
C LEU A 203 -16.83 -18.25 4.85
N ASP A 204 -15.82 -18.70 4.09
CA ASP A 204 -15.81 -19.95 3.33
C ASP A 204 -14.41 -20.58 3.41
N GLU A 205 -14.35 -21.90 3.21
CA GLU A 205 -13.08 -22.63 3.04
C GLU A 205 -12.49 -22.30 1.66
N VAL A 206 -11.18 -22.00 1.63
CA VAL A 206 -10.47 -21.60 0.42
C VAL A 206 -9.26 -22.49 0.23
N HIS A 207 -9.01 -22.92 -1.01
CA HIS A 207 -7.88 -23.75 -1.35
C HIS A 207 -7.06 -23.24 -2.53
N GLY A 208 -5.80 -23.65 -2.54
CA GLY A 208 -4.83 -23.38 -3.58
C GLY A 208 -4.34 -21.94 -3.61
N LEU A 209 -3.59 -21.65 -4.67
CA LEU A 209 -3.08 -20.32 -4.98
C LEU A 209 -4.21 -19.41 -5.46
N ARG A 210 -4.43 -18.31 -4.75
CA ARG A 210 -5.44 -17.29 -5.07
C ARG A 210 -4.83 -15.91 -5.03
N ASP A 211 -5.37 -15.01 -5.84
CA ASP A 211 -5.09 -13.60 -5.65
C ASP A 211 -6.06 -13.05 -4.59
N VAL A 212 -5.56 -12.24 -3.66
CA VAL A 212 -6.34 -11.70 -2.54
C VAL A 212 -6.41 -10.19 -2.67
N TYR A 213 -7.60 -9.63 -2.45
CA TYR A 213 -7.89 -8.19 -2.52
C TYR A 213 -8.53 -7.74 -1.21
N ILE A 214 -8.02 -6.67 -0.62
CA ILE A 214 -8.58 -6.00 0.56
C ILE A 214 -9.17 -4.66 0.11
N ILE A 215 -10.49 -4.52 0.23
CA ILE A 215 -11.24 -3.44 -0.42
C ILE A 215 -11.95 -2.61 0.64
N ALA A 216 -11.74 -1.30 0.61
CA ALA A 216 -12.40 -0.33 1.46
C ALA A 216 -13.92 -0.37 1.25
N LYS A 217 -14.70 -0.48 2.33
CA LYS A 217 -16.16 -0.64 2.27
C LYS A 217 -16.91 0.68 2.05
N GLN A 218 -16.53 1.72 2.79
CA GLN A 218 -17.28 2.98 2.84
C GLN A 218 -16.63 4.06 1.99
N GLN A 219 -17.46 4.77 1.21
CA GLN A 219 -17.02 5.93 0.44
C GLN A 219 -16.85 7.15 1.35
N ASP A 220 -15.95 8.05 0.95
CA ASP A 220 -15.76 9.38 1.53
C ASP A 220 -15.44 9.40 3.04
N VAL A 221 -15.04 8.26 3.61
CA VAL A 221 -14.58 8.10 4.99
C VAL A 221 -13.37 7.18 5.04
N GLY A 222 -12.55 7.32 6.08
CA GLY A 222 -11.37 6.48 6.27
C GLY A 222 -11.77 5.11 6.77
N ASN A 223 -11.42 4.06 6.01
CA ASN A 223 -11.76 2.69 6.39
C ASN A 223 -10.77 2.05 7.39
N GLY A 224 -9.69 2.77 7.71
CA GLY A 224 -8.58 2.32 8.54
C GLY A 224 -7.26 2.36 7.77
N ASN A 225 -6.14 2.41 8.50
CA ASN A 225 -4.81 2.14 7.98
C ASN A 225 -4.42 0.70 8.32
N ILE A 226 -3.66 0.05 7.45
CA ILE A 226 -3.22 -1.34 7.60
C ILE A 226 -1.70 -1.38 7.64
N ASP A 227 -1.14 -2.02 8.67
CA ASP A 227 0.29 -2.31 8.81
C ASP A 227 0.61 -3.67 8.16
N TRP A 228 -0.07 -4.73 8.60
CA TRP A 228 0.08 -6.08 8.03
C TRP A 228 -1.20 -6.89 8.10
N ILE A 229 -1.23 -7.95 7.29
CA ILE A 229 -2.20 -9.02 7.38
C ILE A 229 -1.52 -10.36 7.70
N GLU A 230 -2.27 -11.26 8.32
CA GLU A 230 -1.79 -12.60 8.62
C GLU A 230 -2.93 -13.62 8.51
N PHE A 231 -2.74 -14.67 7.72
CA PHE A 231 -3.65 -15.81 7.65
C PHE A 231 -3.20 -16.92 8.59
N ARG A 232 -4.15 -17.52 9.31
CA ARG A 232 -3.92 -18.53 10.36
C ARG A 232 -4.91 -19.69 10.25
N GLU A 233 -4.52 -20.83 10.81
CA GLU A 233 -5.37 -22.00 11.06
C GLU A 233 -6.18 -21.89 12.37
#